data_AF-A0A538H207-F1
#
_entry.id   AF-A0A538H207-F1
#
_cell.length_a   1.000
_cell.length_b   1.000
_cell.length_c   1.000
_cell.angle_alpha   90.00
_cell.angle_beta   90.00
_cell.angle_gamma   90.00
#
_symmetry.space_group_name_H-M   'P 1'
#
loop_
_entity.id
_entity.type
_entity.pdbx_description
1 polymer ?
#
loop_
_entity_poly.entity_id
_entity_poly.type
_entity_poly.pdbx_seq_one_letter_code
_entity_poly.pdbx_strand_id
1 'polypeptide(L)' 'MVQVLAVIQVLLSMALVGLILMHSGRDAGLGGMGFTPASQGGTHIVERNLTRLTVVVGILFVANCIALFHALK' A
#
# COMPACT_ATOMS: atom_id res chain seq x y z
N MET A 1 -11.96 21.44 -10.55
CA MET A 1 -11.01 20.34 -10.82
C MET A 1 -10.18 19.98 -9.59
N VAL A 2 -9.58 20.95 -8.90
CA VAL A 2 -8.80 20.73 -7.67
C VAL A 2 -9.57 19.98 -6.56
N GLN A 3 -10.84 20.30 -6.34
CA GLN A 3 -11.68 19.61 -5.33
C GLN A 3 -11.82 18.11 -5.61
N VAL A 4 -11.94 17.71 -6.88
CA VAL A 4 -12.06 16.29 -7.27
C VAL A 4 -10.75 15.56 -7.01
N LEU A 5 -9.62 16.15 -7.41
CA LEU A 5 -8.28 15.59 -7.16
C LEU A 5 -7.99 15.47 -5.66
N ALA A 6 -8.44 16.43 -4.85
CA ALA A 6 -8.29 16.40 -3.40
C ALA A 6 -9.10 15.27 -2.75
N VAL A 7 -10.36 15.07 -3.17
CA VAL A 7 -11.17 13.93 -2.69
C VAL A 7 -10.54 12.60 -3.08
N ILE A 8 -10.08 12.47 -4.33
CA ILE A 8 -9.37 11.27 -4.82
C ILE A 8 -8.10 11.02 -3.99
N GLN A 9 -7.36 12.07 -3.63
CA GLN A 9 -6.16 11.97 -2.80
C GLN A 9 -6.48 11.37 -1.43
N VAL A 10 -7.55 11.83 -0.78
CA VAL A 10 -7.99 11.31 0.52
C VAL A 10 -8.41 9.83 0.40
N LEU A 11 -9.14 9.46 -0.64
CA LEU A 11 -9.54 8.07 -0.87
C LEU A 11 -8.33 7.16 -1.13
N LEU A 12 -7.37 7.60 -1.94
CA LEU A 12 -6.12 6.86 -2.19
C LEU A 12 -5.29 6.71 -0.90
N SER A 13 -5.21 7.75 -0.06
CA SER A 13 -4.58 7.66 1.27
C SER A 13 -5.25 6.61 2.15
N MET A 14 -6.58 6.66 2.27
CA MET A 14 -7.34 5.70 3.09
C MET A 14 -7.18 4.27 2.58
N ALA A 15 -7.22 4.08 1.26
CA ALA A 15 -6.99 2.78 0.62
C ALA A 15 -5.58 2.27 0.92
N LEU A 16 -4.55 3.11 0.79
CA LEU A 16 -3.17 2.73 1.11
C LEU A 16 -3.00 2.32 2.57
N VAL A 17 -3.51 3.13 3.50
CA VAL A 17 -3.45 2.80 4.93
C VAL A 17 -4.14 1.46 5.18
N GLY A 18 -5.33 1.23 4.64
CA GLY A 18 -6.03 -0.04 4.75
C GLY A 18 -5.21 -1.22 4.20
N LEU A 19 -4.68 -1.08 2.98
CA LEU A 19 -3.88 -2.13 2.32
C LEU A 19 -2.58 -2.45 3.07
N ILE A 20 -1.92 -1.44 3.65
CA ILE A 20 -0.71 -1.62 4.46
C ILE A 20 -1.06 -2.34 5.76
N LEU A 21 -2.15 -1.97 6.43
CA LEU A 21 -2.57 -2.64 7.66
C LEU A 21 -3.02 -4.09 7.44
N MET A 22 -3.47 -4.43 6.23
CA MET A 22 -3.79 -5.81 5.84
C MET A 22 -2.53 -6.66 5.60
N HIS A 23 -1.34 -6.08 5.49
CA HIS A 23 -0.12 -6.88 5.42
C HIS A 23 0.14 -7.56 6.77
N SER A 24 0.47 -8.84 6.70
CA SER A 24 0.85 -9.62 7.88
C SER A 24 2.08 -9.02 8.54
N GLY A 25 1.98 -8.63 9.81
CA GLY A 25 3.13 -8.16 10.60
C GLY A 25 4.11 -9.26 10.99
N ARG A 26 4.00 -10.47 10.43
CA ARG A 26 4.86 -11.63 10.75
C ARG A 26 6.34 -11.40 10.40
N ASP A 27 6.60 -10.55 9.42
CA ASP A 27 7.94 -10.10 9.05
C ASP A 27 8.45 -8.93 9.91
N ALA A 28 7.65 -8.42 10.85
CA ALA A 28 8.08 -7.39 11.80
C ALA A 28 8.77 -8.03 13.03
N GLY A 29 9.86 -7.44 13.50
CA GLY A 29 10.61 -7.92 14.69
C GLY A 29 11.55 -9.09 14.40
N LEU A 30 11.59 -10.10 15.27
CA LEU A 30 12.51 -11.26 15.18
C LEU A 30 12.24 -12.16 13.96
N GLY A 31 10.99 -12.24 13.49
CA GLY A 31 10.62 -12.99 12.28
C GLY A 31 11.28 -12.44 11.01
N GLY A 32 11.43 -11.13 10.91
CA GLY A 32 12.15 -10.44 9.83
C GLY A 32 13.68 -10.41 9.99
N MET A 33 14.20 -10.79 11.17
CA MET A 33 15.64 -10.93 11.41
C MET A 33 16.20 -12.32 11.03
N GLY A 34 15.38 -13.19 10.40
CA GLY A 34 15.81 -14.50 9.90
C GLY A 34 15.38 -15.70 10.75
N PHE A 35 14.63 -15.49 11.84
CA PHE A 35 14.01 -16.57 12.61
C PHE A 35 12.62 -16.92 12.04
N THR A 36 12.56 -17.41 10.81
CA THR A 36 11.29 -17.79 10.18
C THR A 36 11.00 -19.30 10.40
N PRO A 37 9.91 -19.69 11.09
CA PRO A 37 9.53 -21.10 11.16
C PRO A 37 9.12 -21.59 9.77
N ALA A 38 9.69 -22.73 9.34
CA ALA A 38 9.66 -23.27 7.96
C ALA A 38 8.26 -23.66 7.40
N SER A 39 7.18 -23.50 8.16
CA SER A 39 5.83 -23.86 7.74
C SER A 39 5.08 -22.65 7.17
N GLN A 40 5.37 -22.31 5.91
CA GLN A 40 4.84 -21.15 5.16
C GLN A 40 4.16 -21.54 3.84
N GLY A 41 3.51 -22.71 3.78
CA GLY A 41 3.06 -23.30 2.51
C GLY A 41 1.76 -22.75 1.90
N GLY A 42 0.95 -21.95 2.61
CA GLY A 42 -0.43 -21.64 2.19
C GLY A 42 -0.75 -20.18 1.84
N THR A 43 -0.10 -19.21 2.48
CA THR A 43 -0.53 -17.78 2.43
C THR A 43 0.22 -16.95 1.38
N HIS A 44 1.28 -17.51 0.78
CA HIS A 44 2.22 -16.79 -0.07
C HIS A 44 1.58 -16.13 -1.32
N ILE A 45 0.51 -16.71 -1.86
CA ILE A 45 -0.19 -16.15 -3.02
C ILE A 45 -0.98 -14.89 -2.63
N VAL A 46 -1.67 -14.92 -1.49
CA VAL A 46 -2.48 -13.78 -1.02
C VAL A 46 -1.56 -12.61 -0.66
N GLU A 47 -0.46 -12.87 0.05
CA GLU A 47 0.51 -11.84 0.43
C GLU A 47 1.14 -11.17 -0.81
N ARG A 48 1.59 -11.96 -1.79
CA ARG A 48 2.12 -11.40 -3.05
C ARG A 48 1.10 -10.57 -3.82
N ASN A 49 -0.16 -10.98 -3.84
CA ASN A 49 -1.21 -10.20 -4.50
C ASN A 49 -1.49 -8.89 -3.76
N LEU A 50 -1.53 -8.93 -2.42
CA LEU A 50 -1.72 -7.74 -1.60
C LEU A 50 -0.57 -6.74 -1.78
N THR A 51 0.67 -7.22 -1.87
CA THR A 51 1.83 -6.38 -2.19
C THR A 51 1.69 -5.75 -3.57
N ARG A 52 1.33 -6.52 -4.60
CA ARG A 52 1.14 -5.98 -5.95
C ARG A 52 0.06 -4.90 -6.00
N LEU A 53 -1.07 -5.12 -5.33
CA LEU A 53 -2.16 -4.17 -5.25
C LEU A 53 -1.70 -2.88 -4.54
N THR A 54 -1.00 -3.01 -3.41
CA THR A 54 -0.47 -1.87 -2.64
C THR A 54 0.52 -1.04 -3.46
N VAL A 55 1.39 -1.70 -4.24
CA VAL A 55 2.32 -1.00 -5.15
C VAL A 55 1.56 -0.22 -6.22
N VAL A 56 0.55 -0.83 -6.86
CA VAL A 56 -0.26 -0.15 -7.88
C VAL A 56 -0.96 1.07 -7.30
N VAL A 57 -1.60 0.95 -6.13
CA VAL A 57 -2.29 2.07 -5.47
C VAL A 57 -1.28 3.12 -4.99
N GLY A 58 -0.09 2.72 -4.55
CA GLY A 58 1.00 3.61 -4.17
C GLY A 58 1.46 4.49 -5.33
N ILE A 59 1.63 3.90 -6.51
CA ILE A 59 1.97 4.64 -7.73
C ILE A 59 0.87 5.64 -8.09
N LEU A 60 -0.41 5.22 -8.04
CA LEU A 60 -1.55 6.11 -8.29
C LEU A 60 -1.62 7.27 -7.29
N PHE A 61 -1.35 7.02 -6.02
CA PHE A 61 -1.28 8.05 -4.98
C PHE A 61 -0.21 9.10 -5.27
N VAL A 62 1.00 8.67 -5.62
CA VAL A 62 2.10 9.60 -5.95
C VAL A 62 1.78 10.38 -7.22
N ALA A 63 1.24 9.73 -8.26
CA ALA A 63 0.82 10.39 -9.49
C ALA A 63 -0.25 11.46 -9.23
N ASN A 64 -1.26 11.16 -8.40
CA ASN A 64 -2.31 12.12 -8.04
C ASN A 64 -1.76 13.26 -7.17
N CYS A 65 -0.76 12.99 -6.31
CA CYS A 65 -0.06 14.01 -5.54
C CYS A 65 0.65 15.03 -6.45
N ILE A 66 1.36 14.55 -7.48
CA ILE A 66 2.03 15.40 -8.48
C ILE A 66 1.00 16.20 -9.29
N ALA A 67 -0.09 15.56 -9.71
CA ALA A 67 -1.17 16.23 -10.44
C ALA A 67 -1.82 17.34 -9.61
N LEU A 68 -2.06 17.10 -8.31
CA LEU A 68 -2.62 18.09 -7.40
C LEU A 68 -1.65 19.25 -7.17
N PHE A 69 -0.35 18.98 -7.02
CA PHE A 69 0.67 20.01 -6.91
C PHE A 69 0.70 20.93 -8.15
N HIS A 70 0.64 20.35 -9.35
CA HIS A 70 0.59 21.15 -10.59
C HIS A 70 -0.72 21.92 -10.74
N ALA A 71 -1.86 21.34 -10.34
CA ALA A 71 -3.18 21.97 -10.44
C ALA A 71 -3.44 23.08 -9.40
N LEU A 72 -2.62 23.16 -8.35
CA LEU A 72 -2.67 24.21 -7.32
C LEU A 72 -1.77 25.42 -7.66
N LYS A 73 -0.85 25.25 -8.61
CA LYS A 73 -0.01 26.31 -9.16
C LYS A 73 -0.85 27.24 -10.03
#